data_AF-A0A6C0I3W7-F1
#
_entry.id   AF-A0A6C0I3W7-F1
#
_cell.length_a   1.000
_cell.length_b   1.000
_cell.length_c   1.000
_cell.angle_alpha   90.00
_cell.angle_beta   90.00
_cell.angle_gamma   90.00
#
_symmetry.space_group_name_H-M   'P 1'
#
loop_
_entity.id
_entity.type
_entity.pdbx_description
1 polymer ?
#
loop_
_entity_poly.entity_id
_entity_poly.type
_entity_poly.pdbx_seq_one_letter_code
_entity_poly.pdbx_strand_id
1 'polypeptide(L)'
;MAQIKCVYGDSSSSISIGVILTEVGRLFSEGEGGGEGGSERGSGEESGGASPFDFVYVSIGGKWNEAQVQFPMPDRVRNINTNAQLQMYPQFLRKRPEGEKICVIVIDDFRNKESFEKNRRCIQQVAEENASVIMIDHAFVRSSLVSFTTYLLDLFRKYAIQANRCMICNYVKHRNMANAIEARAEALIPKIIQELLDQTAYETCLYEWFGYRYHLYNIVYNYRYACSVIHPFYYELEDFIRYKLNGQEVIVIQEKQFADMLANVYDISVGRLQSLKEYLVGRGFIHVVEGLME
;
A
#
# COMPACT_ATOMS: atom_id res chain seq x y z
N MET A 1 -4.34 -22.71 -2.11
CA MET A 1 -3.61 -21.63 -2.81
C MET A 1 -4.51 -20.41 -2.94
N ALA A 2 -3.96 -19.19 -2.82
CA ALA A 2 -4.71 -17.94 -3.01
C ALA A 2 -5.45 -17.86 -4.34
N GLN A 3 -6.67 -17.32 -4.34
CA GLN A 3 -7.40 -17.02 -5.57
C GLN A 3 -6.88 -15.73 -6.18
N ILE A 4 -6.23 -15.83 -7.36
CA ILE A 4 -5.76 -14.66 -8.11
C ILE A 4 -6.61 -14.44 -9.36
N LYS A 5 -7.39 -13.36 -9.35
CA LYS A 5 -8.12 -12.86 -10.51
C LYS A 5 -7.25 -11.90 -11.31
N CYS A 6 -7.40 -11.94 -12.63
CA CYS A 6 -6.63 -11.13 -13.56
C CYS A 6 -7.58 -10.35 -14.46
N VAL A 7 -7.42 -9.04 -14.52
CA VAL A 7 -8.13 -8.14 -15.41
C VAL A 7 -7.08 -7.59 -16.37
N TYR A 8 -7.03 -8.19 -17.58
CA TYR A 8 -6.03 -7.90 -18.61
C TYR A 8 -6.73 -7.60 -19.95
N GLY A 9 -6.28 -6.56 -20.65
CA GLY A 9 -6.85 -6.14 -21.94
C GLY A 9 -6.15 -6.83 -23.10
N ASP A 10 -6.86 -7.12 -24.18
CA ASP A 10 -6.20 -7.62 -25.39
C ASP A 10 -5.19 -6.59 -25.89
N SER A 11 -4.11 -7.07 -26.54
CA SER A 11 -2.89 -6.31 -26.87
C SER A 11 -3.06 -5.03 -27.70
N SER A 12 -4.29 -4.67 -28.08
CA SER A 12 -4.66 -3.50 -28.88
C SER A 12 -5.61 -2.52 -28.19
N SER A 13 -6.15 -2.81 -27.00
CA SER A 13 -7.07 -1.90 -26.30
C SER A 13 -6.84 -1.88 -24.78
N SER A 14 -6.81 -0.67 -24.21
CA SER A 14 -6.86 -0.52 -22.76
C SER A 14 -8.20 -1.03 -22.23
N ILE A 15 -8.16 -1.71 -21.08
CA ILE A 15 -9.37 -2.19 -20.42
C ILE A 15 -10.23 -0.98 -20.04
N SER A 16 -11.54 -1.08 -20.29
CA SER A 16 -12.44 -0.02 -19.86
C SER A 16 -12.53 0.01 -18.34
N ILE A 17 -12.62 1.21 -17.78
CA ILE A 17 -12.82 1.37 -16.33
C ILE A 17 -14.05 0.60 -15.84
N GLY A 18 -15.13 0.52 -16.63
CA GLY A 18 -16.33 -0.24 -16.26
C GLY A 18 -16.08 -1.73 -16.01
N VAL A 19 -15.19 -2.36 -16.79
CA VAL A 19 -14.80 -3.77 -16.56
C VAL A 19 -14.03 -3.91 -15.25
N ILE A 20 -13.11 -2.98 -14.98
CA ILE A 20 -12.34 -2.96 -13.72
C ILE A 20 -13.29 -2.83 -12.51
N LEU A 21 -14.22 -1.87 -12.55
CA LEU A 21 -15.18 -1.67 -11.46
C LEU A 21 -16.07 -2.91 -11.27
N THR A 22 -16.51 -3.54 -12.37
CA THR A 22 -17.33 -4.76 -12.30
C THR A 22 -16.59 -5.90 -11.60
N GLU A 23 -15.33 -6.15 -11.97
CA GLU A 23 -14.55 -7.24 -11.38
C GLU A 23 -14.17 -6.98 -9.92
N VAL A 24 -13.86 -5.73 -9.57
CA VAL A 24 -13.65 -5.35 -8.16
C VAL A 24 -14.95 -5.49 -7.38
N GLY A 25 -16.08 -5.04 -7.91
CA GLY A 25 -17.39 -5.22 -7.27
C GLY A 25 -17.72 -6.69 -7.04
N ARG A 26 -17.47 -7.54 -8.06
CA ARG A 26 -17.66 -8.99 -7.96
C ARG A 26 -16.78 -9.63 -6.90
N LEU A 27 -15.52 -9.19 -6.77
CA LEU A 27 -14.62 -9.66 -5.72
C LEU A 27 -15.19 -9.43 -4.32
N PHE A 28 -15.76 -8.25 -4.07
CA PHE A 28 -16.40 -7.95 -2.78
C PHE A 28 -17.70 -8.73 -2.57
N SER A 29 -18.54 -8.85 -3.59
CA SER A 29 -19.81 -9.58 -3.47
C SER A 29 -19.61 -11.09 -3.28
N GLU A 30 -18.62 -11.71 -3.93
CA GLU A 30 -18.35 -13.14 -3.77
C GLU A 30 -17.83 -13.50 -2.37
N GLY A 31 -17.19 -12.56 -1.66
CA GLY A 31 -16.70 -12.79 -0.31
C GLY A 31 -17.78 -12.92 0.77
N GLU A 32 -19.01 -12.48 0.48
CA GLU A 32 -20.17 -12.60 1.39
C GLU A 32 -20.69 -14.04 1.49
N GLY A 33 -20.55 -14.86 0.44
CA GLY A 33 -21.21 -16.17 0.32
C GLY A 33 -20.57 -17.35 1.07
N GLY A 34 -19.48 -17.13 1.81
CA GLY A 34 -18.70 -18.21 2.44
C GLY A 34 -19.08 -18.56 3.89
N GLY A 35 -20.12 -17.95 4.46
CA GLY A 35 -20.57 -18.22 5.82
C GLY A 35 -21.75 -19.19 5.86
N GLU A 36 -21.50 -20.49 5.97
CA GLU A 36 -22.53 -21.45 6.41
C GLU A 36 -22.71 -21.34 7.93
N GLY A 37 -23.94 -21.04 8.38
CA GLY A 37 -24.32 -21.07 9.79
C GLY A 37 -25.52 -20.16 10.07
N GLY A 38 -26.72 -20.74 10.05
CA GLY A 38 -27.97 -20.00 9.92
C GLY A 38 -28.48 -19.26 11.15
N SER A 39 -29.41 -18.34 10.90
CA SER A 39 -30.60 -18.12 11.71
C SER A 39 -31.50 -17.10 10.99
N GLU A 40 -32.64 -17.56 10.50
CA GLU A 40 -33.74 -16.67 10.10
C GLU A 40 -34.22 -15.89 11.33
N ARG A 41 -34.29 -14.55 11.21
CA ARG A 41 -35.34 -13.69 11.78
C ARG A 41 -35.16 -12.27 11.25
N GLY A 42 -36.22 -11.77 10.62
CA GLY A 42 -36.22 -10.45 9.98
C GLY A 42 -36.57 -9.30 10.91
N SER A 43 -36.21 -8.10 10.47
CA SER A 43 -37.08 -6.91 10.39
C SER A 43 -36.23 -5.70 9.99
N GLY A 44 -36.49 -5.13 8.81
CA GLY A 44 -36.49 -3.68 8.55
C GLY A 44 -35.32 -2.76 8.95
N GLU A 45 -34.13 -3.26 9.25
CA GLU A 45 -32.91 -2.46 9.34
C GLU A 45 -32.09 -2.67 8.08
N GLU A 46 -31.48 -1.61 7.54
CA GLU A 46 -30.48 -1.72 6.48
C GLU A 46 -29.44 -2.75 6.92
N SER A 47 -29.55 -3.96 6.38
CA SER A 47 -28.70 -5.08 6.74
C SER A 47 -27.29 -4.73 6.28
N GLY A 48 -26.49 -4.15 7.18
CA GLY A 48 -25.06 -4.04 7.02
C GLY A 48 -24.51 -5.45 6.90
N GLY A 49 -24.34 -5.91 5.65
CA GLY A 49 -23.77 -7.22 5.36
C GLY A 49 -22.44 -7.36 6.08
N ALA A 50 -22.19 -8.54 6.65
CA ALA A 50 -20.89 -8.83 7.24
C ALA A 50 -19.80 -8.58 6.20
N SER A 51 -18.74 -7.86 6.59
CA SER A 51 -17.70 -7.49 5.65
C SER A 51 -17.07 -8.73 5.02
N PRO A 52 -16.93 -8.80 3.69
CA PRO A 52 -16.29 -9.93 3.02
C PRO A 52 -14.78 -9.99 3.30
N PHE A 53 -14.18 -8.89 3.79
CA PHE A 53 -12.76 -8.76 4.04
C PHE A 53 -12.48 -8.03 5.36
N ASP A 54 -11.53 -8.55 6.12
CA ASP A 54 -11.02 -7.92 7.34
C ASP A 54 -9.92 -6.90 7.05
N PHE A 55 -9.28 -7.00 5.88
CA PHE A 55 -8.22 -6.09 5.46
C PHE A 55 -8.25 -5.85 3.95
N VAL A 56 -8.09 -4.60 3.53
CA VAL A 56 -7.95 -4.23 2.11
C VAL A 56 -6.62 -3.52 1.87
N TYR A 57 -5.87 -4.01 0.90
CA TYR A 57 -4.63 -3.41 0.44
C TYR A 57 -4.71 -3.10 -1.05
N VAL A 58 -4.37 -1.87 -1.43
CA VAL A 58 -4.30 -1.45 -2.83
C VAL A 58 -2.87 -1.02 -3.14
N SER A 59 -2.25 -1.61 -4.16
CA SER A 59 -0.93 -1.25 -4.67
C SER A 59 -1.06 -0.62 -6.06
N ILE A 60 -0.64 0.63 -6.21
CA ILE A 60 -0.60 1.36 -7.49
C ILE A 60 0.85 1.54 -7.90
N GLY A 61 1.26 0.99 -9.05
CA GLY A 61 2.61 1.18 -9.62
C GLY A 61 3.70 0.26 -9.07
N GLY A 62 3.32 -0.81 -8.35
CA GLY A 62 4.24 -1.66 -7.59
C GLY A 62 4.89 -2.83 -8.35
N LYS A 63 4.81 -2.89 -9.68
CA LYS A 63 5.20 -4.10 -10.44
C LYS A 63 6.71 -4.37 -10.43
N TRP A 64 7.04 -5.64 -10.67
CA TRP A 64 8.39 -6.13 -10.96
C TRP A 64 8.81 -5.73 -12.38
N ASN A 65 9.69 -4.74 -12.46
CA ASN A 65 10.36 -4.34 -13.71
C ASN A 65 11.72 -5.06 -13.88
N GLU A 66 12.59 -4.95 -12.87
CA GLU A 66 13.95 -5.51 -12.87
C GLU A 66 14.20 -6.38 -11.63
N ALA A 67 15.08 -7.38 -11.72
CA ALA A 67 15.37 -8.27 -10.58
C ALA A 67 16.19 -7.59 -9.49
N GLN A 68 17.07 -6.68 -9.88
CA GLN A 68 17.93 -5.91 -8.99
C GLN A 68 17.90 -4.44 -9.34
N VAL A 69 18.00 -3.60 -8.32
CA VAL A 69 18.09 -2.15 -8.43
C VAL A 69 19.46 -1.72 -7.93
N GLN A 70 20.11 -0.82 -8.67
CA GLN A 70 21.44 -0.33 -8.30
C GLN A 70 21.34 1.06 -7.64
N PHE A 71 22.00 1.18 -6.49
CA PHE A 71 22.11 2.40 -5.71
C PHE A 71 23.56 2.91 -5.75
N PRO A 72 23.83 4.06 -6.39
CA PRO A 72 25.16 4.67 -6.32
C PRO A 72 25.40 5.21 -4.90
N MET A 73 26.51 4.80 -4.30
CA MET A 73 27.02 5.30 -3.01
C MET A 73 28.38 5.97 -3.25
N PRO A 74 28.89 6.81 -2.33
CA PRO A 74 30.17 7.50 -2.52
C PRO A 74 31.37 6.59 -2.82
N ASP A 75 31.37 5.36 -2.29
CA ASP A 75 32.47 4.41 -2.37
C ASP A 75 32.23 3.25 -3.34
N ARG A 76 30.97 2.95 -3.70
CA ARG A 76 30.59 1.78 -4.52
C ARG A 76 29.16 1.86 -5.04
N VAL A 77 28.83 0.97 -5.97
CA VAL A 77 27.44 0.70 -6.35
C VAL A 77 26.93 -0.51 -5.56
N ARG A 78 25.79 -0.37 -4.89
CA ARG A 78 25.10 -1.50 -4.24
C ARG A 78 23.98 -2.01 -5.15
N ASN A 79 24.01 -3.31 -5.44
CA ASN A 79 22.90 -4.00 -6.09
C ASN A 79 22.04 -4.65 -5.01
N ILE A 80 20.77 -4.28 -4.94
CA ILE A 80 19.79 -4.94 -4.06
C ILE A 80 18.69 -5.57 -4.89
N ASN A 81 18.11 -6.65 -4.37
CA ASN A 81 16.94 -7.25 -5.00
C ASN A 81 15.78 -6.24 -5.02
N THR A 82 14.97 -6.27 -6.07
CA THR A 82 13.76 -5.48 -6.15
C THR A 82 12.83 -5.80 -4.97
N ASN A 83 12.12 -4.78 -4.49
CA ASN A 83 11.06 -4.95 -3.50
C ASN A 83 9.67 -5.02 -4.13
N ALA A 84 9.55 -5.15 -5.45
CA ALA A 84 8.26 -5.19 -6.15
C ALA A 84 7.28 -6.22 -5.57
N GLN A 85 7.76 -7.38 -5.14
CA GLN A 85 6.89 -8.37 -4.48
C GLN A 85 6.32 -7.86 -3.14
N LEU A 86 7.10 -7.08 -2.38
CA LEU A 86 6.63 -6.42 -1.16
C LEU A 86 5.68 -5.27 -1.51
N GLN A 87 5.91 -4.55 -2.61
CA GLN A 87 4.99 -3.49 -3.06
C GLN A 87 3.63 -4.07 -3.48
N MET A 88 3.61 -5.17 -4.22
CA MET A 88 2.37 -5.86 -4.62
C MET A 88 1.68 -6.61 -3.47
N TYR A 89 2.45 -7.26 -2.59
CA TYR A 89 1.93 -8.07 -1.47
C TYR A 89 2.87 -7.96 -0.24
N PRO A 90 2.69 -6.93 0.61
CA PRO A 90 3.57 -6.63 1.75
C PRO A 90 3.74 -7.77 2.76
N GLN A 91 4.85 -7.74 3.50
CA GLN A 91 5.18 -8.78 4.47
C GLN A 91 4.19 -8.86 5.64
N PHE A 92 3.54 -7.76 6.01
CA PHE A 92 2.54 -7.72 7.06
C PHE A 92 1.19 -8.34 6.66
N LEU A 93 0.96 -8.60 5.37
CA LEU A 93 -0.20 -9.36 4.89
C LEU A 93 0.07 -10.87 4.97
N ARG A 94 1.31 -11.29 4.67
CA ARG A 94 1.79 -12.69 4.69
C ARG A 94 1.96 -13.32 6.09
N LYS A 95 1.45 -12.66 7.13
CA LYS A 95 1.59 -13.11 8.53
C LYS A 95 0.32 -12.81 9.31
N ARG A 96 -0.79 -12.65 8.61
CA ARG A 96 -2.09 -12.41 9.23
C ARG A 96 -2.64 -13.73 9.77
N PRO A 97 -3.50 -13.67 10.80
CA PRO A 97 -4.18 -14.86 11.27
C PRO A 97 -4.98 -15.52 10.14
N GLU A 98 -5.00 -16.85 10.08
CA GLU A 98 -5.73 -17.61 9.04
C GLU A 98 -7.22 -17.26 8.95
N GLY A 99 -7.80 -16.75 10.04
CA GLY A 99 -9.20 -16.31 10.08
C GLY A 99 -9.45 -14.92 9.49
N GLU A 100 -8.43 -14.11 9.23
CA GLU A 100 -8.61 -12.78 8.60
C GLU A 100 -8.64 -12.94 7.06
N LYS A 101 -9.72 -12.48 6.43
CA LYS A 101 -9.86 -12.44 4.97
C LYS A 101 -9.21 -11.18 4.40
N ILE A 102 -8.34 -11.34 3.41
CA ILE A 102 -7.55 -10.23 2.86
C ILE A 102 -7.96 -9.98 1.40
N CYS A 103 -8.23 -8.73 1.06
CA CYS A 103 -8.38 -8.28 -0.33
C CYS A 103 -7.12 -7.51 -0.75
N VAL A 104 -6.51 -7.93 -1.85
CA VAL A 104 -5.34 -7.27 -2.44
C VAL A 104 -5.65 -6.88 -3.87
N ILE A 105 -5.56 -5.58 -4.15
CA ILE A 105 -5.77 -5.01 -5.48
C ILE A 105 -4.43 -4.47 -5.98
N VAL A 106 -3.88 -5.05 -7.04
CA VAL A 106 -2.62 -4.61 -7.65
C VAL A 106 -2.91 -3.99 -9.01
N ILE A 107 -2.51 -2.73 -9.19
CA ILE A 107 -2.79 -1.95 -10.39
C ILE A 107 -1.49 -1.38 -10.93
N ASP A 108 -1.18 -1.68 -12.18
CA ASP A 108 -0.04 -1.13 -12.90
C ASP A 108 -0.27 -1.23 -14.42
N ASP A 109 0.55 -0.54 -15.20
CA ASP A 109 0.69 -0.77 -16.64
C ASP A 109 1.67 -1.93 -16.84
N PHE A 110 1.18 -3.15 -17.01
CA PHE A 110 2.05 -4.31 -17.23
C PHE A 110 2.67 -4.34 -18.63
N ARG A 111 2.33 -3.40 -19.53
CA ARG A 111 2.81 -3.21 -20.92
C ARG A 111 2.51 -4.36 -21.88
N ASN A 112 2.64 -5.60 -21.41
CA ASN A 112 2.42 -6.81 -22.18
C ASN A 112 2.13 -8.02 -21.28
N LYS A 113 1.64 -9.08 -21.91
CA LYS A 113 1.24 -10.32 -21.26
C LYS A 113 2.39 -11.02 -20.54
N GLU A 114 3.62 -10.98 -21.04
CA GLU A 114 4.76 -11.64 -20.39
C GLU A 114 5.09 -10.99 -19.04
N SER A 115 5.15 -9.66 -19.02
CA SER A 115 5.34 -8.86 -17.81
C SER A 115 4.20 -9.06 -16.81
N PHE A 116 2.94 -9.10 -17.30
CA PHE A 116 1.78 -9.41 -16.48
C PHE A 116 1.90 -10.81 -15.82
N GLU A 117 2.19 -11.84 -16.61
CA GLU A 117 2.34 -13.23 -16.15
C GLU A 117 3.51 -13.40 -15.16
N LYS A 118 4.63 -12.70 -15.39
CA LYS A 118 5.77 -12.69 -14.48
C LYS A 118 5.37 -12.14 -13.11
N ASN A 119 4.64 -11.02 -13.09
CA ASN A 119 4.16 -10.41 -11.85
C ASN A 119 3.11 -11.30 -11.15
N ARG A 120 2.22 -11.93 -11.92
CA ARG A 120 1.26 -12.90 -11.37
C ARG A 120 1.97 -14.02 -10.65
N ARG A 121 2.96 -14.66 -11.28
CA ARG A 121 3.75 -15.74 -10.65
C ARG A 121 4.45 -15.26 -9.38
N CYS A 122 4.95 -14.03 -9.38
CA CYS A 122 5.60 -13.45 -8.21
C CYS A 122 4.65 -13.35 -7.00
N ILE A 123 3.40 -12.95 -7.21
CA ILE A 123 2.39 -12.92 -6.16
C ILE A 123 1.95 -14.34 -5.77
N GLN A 124 1.74 -15.24 -6.74
CA GLN A 124 1.35 -16.64 -6.49
C GLN A 124 2.30 -17.39 -5.54
N GLN A 125 3.59 -17.00 -5.53
CA GLN A 125 4.59 -17.61 -4.66
C GLN A 125 4.47 -17.19 -3.18
N VAL A 126 3.75 -16.10 -2.88
CA VAL A 126 3.70 -15.53 -1.53
C VAL A 126 2.29 -15.26 -1.01
N ALA A 127 1.27 -15.28 -1.88
CA ALA A 127 -0.10 -15.07 -1.48
C ALA A 127 -0.64 -16.26 -0.69
N GLU A 128 -1.24 -15.97 0.45
CA GLU A 128 -1.81 -16.95 1.38
C GLU A 128 -3.24 -17.34 0.98
N GLU A 129 -3.73 -18.47 1.49
CA GLU A 129 -5.04 -19.01 1.08
C GLU A 129 -6.23 -18.14 1.48
N ASN A 130 -6.08 -17.38 2.57
CA ASN A 130 -7.04 -16.38 3.05
C ASN A 130 -7.01 -15.06 2.26
N ALA A 131 -6.11 -14.93 1.26
CA ALA A 131 -6.02 -13.75 0.42
C ALA A 131 -6.72 -13.94 -0.93
N SER A 132 -7.58 -12.99 -1.25
CA SER A 132 -8.15 -12.82 -2.58
C SER A 132 -7.43 -11.69 -3.29
N VAL A 133 -6.71 -12.01 -4.37
CA VAL A 133 -5.91 -11.04 -5.12
C VAL A 133 -6.57 -10.73 -6.46
N ILE A 134 -6.64 -9.46 -6.84
CA ILE A 134 -6.97 -9.02 -8.19
C ILE A 134 -5.82 -8.20 -8.75
N MET A 135 -5.33 -8.59 -9.93
CA MET A 135 -4.35 -7.84 -10.70
C MET A 135 -5.03 -7.16 -11.88
N ILE A 136 -4.79 -5.86 -12.05
CA ILE A 136 -5.44 -5.01 -13.04
C ILE A 136 -4.36 -4.37 -13.92
N ASP A 137 -4.38 -4.67 -15.21
CA ASP A 137 -3.53 -4.01 -16.21
C ASP A 137 -4.18 -2.72 -16.68
N HIS A 138 -3.83 -1.61 -16.01
CA HIS A 138 -4.40 -0.30 -16.29
C HIS A 138 -3.46 0.84 -15.90
N ALA A 139 -3.18 1.72 -16.87
CA ALA A 139 -2.52 3.00 -16.62
C ALA A 139 -3.57 4.05 -16.24
N PHE A 140 -3.55 4.52 -14.99
CA PHE A 140 -4.50 5.53 -14.55
C PHE A 140 -4.32 6.87 -15.24
N VAL A 141 -5.39 7.34 -15.89
CA VAL A 141 -5.63 8.76 -16.16
C VAL A 141 -6.58 9.34 -15.12
N ARG A 142 -6.62 10.67 -14.98
CA ARG A 142 -7.43 11.38 -13.96
C ARG A 142 -8.86 10.85 -13.85
N SER A 143 -9.59 10.73 -14.96
CA SER A 143 -10.99 10.28 -14.95
C SER A 143 -11.15 8.84 -14.43
N SER A 144 -10.31 7.92 -14.89
CA SER A 144 -10.33 6.53 -14.43
C SER A 144 -9.92 6.40 -12.97
N LEU A 145 -8.98 7.23 -12.49
CA LEU A 145 -8.55 7.23 -11.09
C LEU A 145 -9.65 7.74 -10.16
N VAL A 146 -10.33 8.82 -10.54
CA VAL A 146 -11.49 9.33 -9.80
C VAL A 146 -12.58 8.26 -9.74
N SER A 147 -12.94 7.68 -10.88
CA SER A 147 -13.99 6.65 -10.96
C SER A 147 -13.65 5.44 -10.09
N PHE A 148 -12.41 4.96 -10.16
CA PHE A 148 -11.94 3.83 -9.35
C PHE A 148 -11.97 4.14 -7.86
N THR A 149 -11.42 5.29 -7.45
CA THR A 149 -11.31 5.66 -6.03
C THR A 149 -12.69 5.91 -5.42
N THR A 150 -13.58 6.61 -6.12
CA THR A 150 -14.96 6.83 -5.66
C THR A 150 -15.69 5.50 -5.48
N TYR A 151 -15.59 4.60 -6.46
CA TYR A 151 -16.23 3.29 -6.38
C TYR A 151 -15.66 2.43 -5.24
N LEU A 152 -14.35 2.48 -5.03
CA LEU A 152 -13.70 1.79 -3.91
C LEU A 152 -14.23 2.30 -2.56
N LEU A 153 -14.39 3.62 -2.41
CA LEU A 153 -15.00 4.22 -1.22
C LEU A 153 -16.46 3.82 -1.03
N ASP A 154 -17.23 3.68 -2.11
CA ASP A 154 -18.60 3.16 -2.05
C ASP A 154 -18.62 1.71 -1.56
N LEU A 155 -17.70 0.86 -2.04
CA LEU A 155 -17.55 -0.52 -1.55
C LEU A 155 -17.15 -0.55 -0.08
N PHE A 156 -16.19 0.27 0.34
CA PHE A 156 -15.77 0.32 1.73
C PHE A 156 -16.91 0.72 2.67
N ARG A 157 -17.74 1.69 2.27
CA ARG A 157 -18.96 2.06 2.99
C ARG A 157 -19.98 0.94 3.00
N LYS A 158 -20.29 0.35 1.83
CA LYS A 158 -21.26 -0.73 1.68
C LYS A 158 -20.94 -1.93 2.56
N TYR A 159 -19.66 -2.30 2.65
CA TYR A 159 -19.18 -3.47 3.38
C TYR A 159 -18.53 -3.13 4.73
N ALA A 160 -18.75 -1.92 5.24
CA ALA A 160 -18.25 -1.46 6.55
C ALA A 160 -16.75 -1.74 6.80
N ILE A 161 -15.91 -1.56 5.77
CA ILE A 161 -14.44 -1.72 5.90
C ILE A 161 -13.90 -0.65 6.84
N GLN A 162 -13.17 -1.02 7.87
CA GLN A 162 -12.61 -0.03 8.80
C GLN A 162 -11.41 0.69 8.16
N ALA A 163 -11.29 2.01 8.38
CA ALA A 163 -10.20 2.79 7.82
C ALA A 163 -8.80 2.31 8.27
N ASN A 164 -8.66 1.90 9.54
CA ASN A 164 -7.42 1.30 10.07
C ASN A 164 -7.14 -0.13 9.55
N ARG A 165 -8.06 -0.70 8.78
CA ARG A 165 -7.94 -1.98 8.07
C ARG A 165 -7.81 -1.80 6.56
N CYS A 166 -7.58 -0.58 6.09
CA CYS A 166 -7.40 -0.25 4.69
C CYS A 166 -6.09 0.51 4.47
N MET A 167 -5.35 0.13 3.43
CA MET A 167 -4.13 0.81 3.02
C MET A 167 -4.07 0.90 1.49
N ILE A 168 -4.00 2.13 0.96
CA ILE A 168 -3.79 2.43 -0.45
C ILE A 168 -2.37 2.94 -0.59
N CYS A 169 -1.50 2.20 -1.27
CA CYS A 169 -0.10 2.57 -1.47
C CYS A 169 0.16 2.97 -2.92
N ASN A 170 0.71 4.17 -3.09
CA ASN A 170 1.25 4.63 -4.35
C ASN A 170 2.77 4.40 -4.41
N TYR A 171 3.18 3.58 -5.37
CA TYR A 171 4.58 3.23 -5.67
C TYR A 171 5.07 3.86 -6.98
N VAL A 172 4.28 4.72 -7.62
CA VAL A 172 4.67 5.40 -8.85
C VAL A 172 5.79 6.40 -8.56
N LYS A 173 7.03 5.94 -8.71
CA LYS A 173 8.28 6.70 -8.62
C LYS A 173 9.19 6.27 -9.75
N HIS A 174 10.01 7.20 -10.23
CA HIS A 174 10.94 6.93 -11.32
C HIS A 174 12.39 6.94 -10.80
N ARG A 175 13.16 5.90 -11.16
CA ARG A 175 14.56 5.77 -10.75
C ARG A 175 15.45 6.80 -11.43
N ASN A 176 15.17 7.06 -12.69
CA ASN A 176 15.86 8.05 -13.50
C ASN A 176 15.01 9.34 -13.54
N MET A 177 15.53 10.38 -14.18
CA MET A 177 14.76 11.59 -14.45
C MET A 177 13.47 11.24 -15.20
N ALA A 178 12.34 11.45 -14.52
CA ALA A 178 11.02 11.22 -15.08
C ALA A 178 10.80 12.09 -16.31
N ASN A 179 10.20 11.52 -17.36
CA ASN A 179 9.68 12.33 -18.47
C ASN A 179 8.42 13.10 -18.03
N ALA A 180 7.93 14.00 -18.89
CA ALA A 180 6.79 14.86 -18.53
C ALA A 180 5.50 14.10 -18.18
N ILE A 181 5.27 12.92 -18.79
CA ILE A 181 4.10 12.08 -18.52
C ILE A 181 4.27 11.38 -17.16
N GLU A 182 5.46 10.83 -16.92
CA GLU A 182 5.84 10.17 -15.67
C GLU A 182 5.77 11.13 -14.48
N ALA A 183 6.40 12.30 -14.58
CA ALA A 183 6.37 13.33 -13.54
C ALA A 183 4.94 13.81 -13.24
N ARG A 184 4.10 13.89 -14.28
CA ARG A 184 2.68 14.23 -14.14
C ARG A 184 1.91 13.12 -13.42
N ALA A 185 2.16 11.84 -13.71
CA ALA A 185 1.52 10.74 -13.02
C ALA A 185 1.92 10.68 -11.54
N GLU A 186 3.22 10.79 -11.26
CA GLU A 186 3.78 10.82 -9.91
C GLU A 186 3.15 11.94 -9.05
N ALA A 187 2.91 13.12 -9.62
CA ALA A 187 2.27 14.23 -8.90
C ALA A 187 0.74 14.10 -8.80
N LEU A 188 0.07 13.60 -9.85
CA LEU A 188 -1.40 13.61 -9.92
C LEU A 188 -2.04 12.50 -9.10
N ILE A 189 -1.46 11.29 -9.12
CA ILE A 189 -2.08 10.11 -8.49
C ILE A 189 -2.34 10.34 -7.00
N PRO A 190 -1.33 10.65 -6.16
CA PRO A 190 -1.57 10.78 -4.73
C PRO A 190 -2.44 11.99 -4.41
N LYS A 191 -2.29 13.09 -5.15
CA LYS A 191 -3.13 14.28 -4.98
C LYS A 191 -4.62 13.98 -5.22
N ILE A 192 -4.97 13.34 -6.34
CA ILE A 192 -6.37 13.03 -6.66
C ILE A 192 -6.97 12.07 -5.64
N ILE A 193 -6.22 11.03 -5.25
CA ILE A 193 -6.70 10.07 -4.25
C ILE A 193 -6.94 10.80 -2.93
N GLN A 194 -5.96 11.56 -2.44
CA GLN A 194 -6.10 12.27 -1.15
C GLN A 194 -7.26 13.27 -1.15
N GLU A 195 -7.45 14.05 -2.23
CA GLU A 195 -8.59 14.96 -2.38
C GLU A 195 -9.94 14.25 -2.19
N LEU A 196 -10.06 13.01 -2.64
CA LEU A 196 -11.26 12.19 -2.48
C LEU A 196 -11.38 11.57 -1.08
N LEU A 197 -10.24 11.27 -0.44
CA LEU A 197 -10.21 10.67 0.91
C LEU A 197 -10.46 11.69 2.02
N ASP A 198 -10.02 12.94 1.85
CA ASP A 198 -10.02 14.01 2.88
C ASP A 198 -11.41 14.33 3.46
N GLN A 199 -12.49 13.93 2.78
CA GLN A 199 -13.87 14.16 3.21
C GLN A 199 -14.54 12.89 3.75
N THR A 200 -13.75 11.88 4.10
CA THR A 200 -14.24 10.54 4.47
C THR A 200 -13.52 10.01 5.71
N ALA A 201 -14.02 8.90 6.26
CA ALA A 201 -13.33 8.18 7.34
C ALA A 201 -11.96 7.61 6.92
N TYR A 202 -11.63 7.59 5.63
CA TYR A 202 -10.42 7.01 5.06
C TYR A 202 -9.32 8.03 4.76
N GLU A 203 -9.41 9.25 5.32
CA GLU A 203 -8.47 10.35 5.07
C GLU A 203 -6.99 10.00 5.35
N THR A 204 -6.72 9.00 6.19
CA THR A 204 -5.37 8.51 6.51
C THR A 204 -5.03 7.18 5.83
N CYS A 205 -5.78 6.73 4.82
CA CYS A 205 -5.54 5.43 4.18
C CYS A 205 -4.55 5.49 3.01
N LEU A 206 -4.18 6.67 2.51
CA LEU A 206 -3.21 6.80 1.41
C LEU A 206 -1.78 6.88 1.95
N TYR A 207 -0.91 6.07 1.34
CA TYR A 207 0.51 6.00 1.62
C TYR A 207 1.30 6.19 0.34
N GLU A 208 2.43 6.87 0.46
CA GLU A 208 3.35 7.14 -0.63
C GLU A 208 4.69 6.46 -0.34
N TRP A 209 5.28 5.88 -1.38
CA TRP A 209 6.59 5.26 -1.30
C TRP A 209 7.72 6.31 -1.36
N PHE A 210 8.74 6.15 -0.51
CA PHE A 210 9.94 7.00 -0.52
C PHE A 210 10.77 6.90 -1.81
N GLY A 211 10.48 5.91 -2.66
CA GLY A 211 11.12 5.77 -3.97
C GLY A 211 12.48 5.11 -3.91
N TYR A 212 13.29 5.39 -4.94
CA TYR A 212 14.62 4.81 -5.13
C TYR A 212 15.66 5.46 -4.21
N ARG A 213 15.44 5.41 -2.89
CA ARG A 213 16.38 5.84 -1.85
C ARG A 213 16.82 4.63 -1.04
N TYR A 214 18.12 4.37 -0.98
CA TYR A 214 18.66 3.08 -0.52
C TYR A 214 18.14 2.68 0.88
N HIS A 215 18.21 3.58 1.85
CA HIS A 215 17.79 3.29 3.23
C HIS A 215 16.28 3.34 3.44
N LEU A 216 15.54 4.00 2.54
CA LEU A 216 14.09 4.14 2.62
C LEU A 216 13.36 3.24 1.61
N TYR A 217 14.09 2.31 0.97
CA TYR A 217 13.59 1.58 -0.20
C TYR A 217 12.35 0.74 0.12
N ASN A 218 12.21 0.22 1.35
CA ASN A 218 11.03 -0.53 1.79
C ASN A 218 10.09 0.31 2.66
N ILE A 219 10.24 1.62 2.66
CA ILE A 219 9.52 2.50 3.56
C ILE A 219 8.44 3.25 2.78
N VAL A 220 7.25 3.34 3.36
CA VAL A 220 6.14 4.17 2.90
C VAL A 220 5.73 5.13 4.01
N TYR A 221 5.11 6.25 3.66
CA TYR A 221 4.62 7.23 4.62
C TYR A 221 3.17 7.61 4.33
N ASN A 222 2.44 7.99 5.37
CA ASN A 222 1.07 8.45 5.22
C ASN A 222 1.04 9.81 4.49
N TYR A 223 0.40 9.86 3.32
CA TYR A 223 0.47 11.00 2.42
C TYR A 223 -0.21 12.26 2.98
N ARG A 224 -1.24 12.11 3.82
CA ARG A 224 -1.91 13.25 4.49
C ARG A 224 -0.93 14.11 5.30
N TYR A 225 0.08 13.48 5.88
CA TYR A 225 1.08 14.13 6.72
C TYR A 225 2.36 14.50 5.96
N ALA A 226 2.38 14.30 4.63
CA ALA A 226 3.56 14.49 3.79
C ALA A 226 4.20 15.88 3.97
N CYS A 227 3.44 16.95 3.72
CA CYS A 227 3.98 18.31 3.71
C CYS A 227 4.28 18.87 5.11
N SER A 228 3.46 18.52 6.11
CA SER A 228 3.54 19.12 7.45
C SER A 228 4.42 18.36 8.43
N VAL A 229 4.59 17.04 8.23
CA VAL A 229 5.27 16.17 9.19
C VAL A 229 6.41 15.39 8.55
N ILE A 230 6.28 14.91 7.31
CA ILE A 230 7.30 14.01 6.72
C ILE A 230 8.41 14.78 5.99
N HIS A 231 8.05 15.66 5.04
CA HIS A 231 8.99 16.39 4.20
C HIS A 231 10.00 17.24 4.99
N PRO A 232 9.64 17.88 6.12
CA PRO A 232 10.61 18.62 6.93
C PRO A 232 11.73 17.75 7.53
N PHE A 233 11.48 16.45 7.74
CA PHE A 233 12.40 15.52 8.41
C PHE A 233 12.95 14.44 7.47
N TYR A 234 12.87 14.68 6.16
CA TYR A 234 13.11 13.64 5.16
C TYR A 234 14.57 13.14 5.15
N TYR A 235 15.52 14.07 5.35
CA TYR A 235 16.95 13.74 5.43
C TYR A 235 17.32 13.18 6.80
N GLU A 236 16.74 13.75 7.86
CA GLU A 236 16.89 13.30 9.24
C GLU A 236 16.43 11.85 9.40
N LEU A 237 15.30 11.47 8.79
CA LEU A 237 14.80 10.09 8.77
C LEU A 237 15.78 9.13 8.09
N GLU A 238 16.34 9.52 6.95
CA GLU A 238 17.30 8.69 6.22
C GLU A 238 18.59 8.49 7.01
N ASP A 239 19.11 9.56 7.58
CA ASP A 239 20.30 9.54 8.42
C ASP A 239 20.05 8.72 9.70
N PHE A 240 18.87 8.84 10.29
CA PHE A 240 18.44 8.04 11.43
C PHE A 240 18.41 6.54 11.10
N ILE A 241 17.78 6.14 9.99
CA ILE A 241 17.74 4.74 9.55
C ILE A 241 19.15 4.24 9.22
N ARG A 242 19.97 5.06 8.53
CA ARG A 242 21.37 4.73 8.23
C ARG A 242 22.18 4.48 9.52
N TYR A 243 22.03 5.35 10.51
CA TYR A 243 22.74 5.22 11.79
C TYR A 243 22.30 3.95 12.53
N LYS A 244 20.99 3.65 12.55
CA LYS A 244 20.47 2.43 13.17
C LYS A 244 20.97 1.15 12.52
N LEU A 245 21.15 1.11 11.20
CA LEU A 245 21.73 -0.05 10.52
C LEU A 245 23.19 -0.30 10.94
N ASN A 246 23.88 0.70 11.50
CA ASN A 246 25.30 0.65 11.84
C ASN A 246 25.59 0.66 13.35
N GLY A 247 24.61 0.92 14.21
CA GLY A 247 24.82 1.16 15.65
C GLY A 247 23.98 0.27 16.57
N GLN A 248 24.47 0.02 17.78
CA GLN A 248 23.76 -0.73 18.84
C GLN A 248 23.14 0.17 19.93
N GLU A 249 23.32 1.49 19.85
CA GLU A 249 22.88 2.40 20.91
C GLU A 249 21.37 2.72 20.85
N VAL A 250 20.77 2.84 22.04
CA VAL A 250 19.38 3.30 22.20
C VAL A 250 19.34 4.81 22.01
N ILE A 251 18.43 5.30 21.17
CA ILE A 251 18.31 6.74 20.87
C ILE A 251 17.15 7.32 21.65
N VAL A 252 17.38 8.44 22.35
CA VAL A 252 16.33 9.20 23.03
C VAL A 252 15.80 10.27 22.07
N ILE A 253 14.52 10.20 21.75
CA ILE A 253 13.81 11.18 20.92
C ILE A 253 13.05 12.13 21.83
N GLN A 254 13.47 13.39 21.84
CA GLN A 254 12.82 14.48 22.58
C GLN A 254 11.96 15.36 21.68
N GLU A 255 12.26 15.40 20.39
CA GLU A 255 11.53 16.22 19.43
C GLU A 255 10.21 15.56 19.04
N LYS A 256 9.10 16.17 19.49
CA LYS A 256 7.74 15.68 19.22
C LYS A 256 7.47 15.52 17.72
N GLN A 257 7.88 16.48 16.90
CA GLN A 257 7.61 16.45 15.45
C GLN A 257 8.30 15.26 14.76
N PHE A 258 9.53 14.92 15.18
CA PHE A 258 10.22 13.74 14.67
C PHE A 258 9.54 12.44 15.14
N ALA A 259 9.06 12.39 16.39
CA ALA A 259 8.27 11.26 16.87
C ALA A 259 6.94 11.09 16.11
N ASP A 260 6.26 12.21 15.80
CA ASP A 260 5.03 12.24 15.01
C ASP A 260 5.30 11.78 13.56
N MET A 261 6.46 12.14 12.98
CA MET A 261 6.91 11.62 11.70
C MET A 261 7.08 10.10 11.74
N LEU A 262 7.78 9.56 12.74
CA LEU A 262 7.98 8.11 12.87
C LEU A 262 6.65 7.34 13.07
N ALA A 263 5.63 7.97 13.66
CA ALA A 263 4.30 7.40 13.81
C ALA A 263 3.53 7.29 12.48
N ASN A 264 3.97 8.00 11.44
CA ASN A 264 3.33 8.06 10.13
C ASN A 264 4.16 7.42 9.01
N VAL A 265 5.21 6.69 9.38
CA VAL A 265 6.12 5.98 8.48
C VAL A 265 6.05 4.48 8.76
N TYR A 266 6.08 3.64 7.73
CA TYR A 266 5.84 2.20 7.82
C TYR A 266 6.84 1.45 6.95
N ASP A 267 7.32 0.29 7.43
CA ASP A 267 8.18 -0.62 6.67
C ASP A 267 7.36 -1.77 6.10
N ILE A 268 7.22 -1.86 4.78
CA ILE A 268 6.42 -2.92 4.13
C ILE A 268 7.09 -4.30 4.17
N SER A 269 8.33 -4.38 4.65
CA SER A 269 9.09 -5.62 4.86
C SER A 269 8.96 -6.20 6.26
N VAL A 270 8.30 -5.52 7.21
CA VAL A 270 8.05 -6.07 8.55
C VAL A 270 6.77 -6.91 8.60
N GLY A 271 6.77 -7.90 9.50
CA GLY A 271 5.69 -8.90 9.61
C GLY A 271 4.40 -8.42 10.26
N ARG A 272 4.36 -7.20 10.81
CA ARG A 272 3.18 -6.61 11.45
C ARG A 272 3.00 -5.21 10.89
N LEU A 273 1.75 -4.85 10.59
CA LEU A 273 1.41 -3.48 10.24
C LEU A 273 1.48 -2.64 11.52
N GLN A 274 2.54 -1.86 11.62
CA GLN A 274 2.78 -0.93 12.71
C GLN A 274 3.72 0.16 12.19
N SER A 275 3.60 1.35 12.76
CA SER A 275 4.48 2.48 12.45
C SER A 275 5.92 2.17 12.84
N LEU A 276 6.84 2.93 12.25
CA LEU A 276 8.26 2.87 12.58
C LEU A 276 8.48 3.26 14.04
N LYS A 277 7.71 4.22 14.60
CA LYS A 277 7.71 4.54 16.04
C LYS A 277 7.41 3.30 16.87
N GLU A 278 6.29 2.62 16.61
CA GLU A 278 5.87 1.42 17.36
C GLU A 278 6.89 0.29 17.24
N TYR A 279 7.40 0.03 16.03
CA TYR A 279 8.42 -0.99 15.80
C TYR A 279 9.70 -0.71 16.60
N LEU A 280 10.20 0.51 16.54
CA LEU A 280 11.46 0.89 17.19
C LEU A 280 11.32 0.92 18.73
N VAL A 281 10.21 1.43 19.26
CA VAL A 281 9.91 1.41 20.70
C VAL A 281 9.76 -0.03 21.18
N GLY A 282 8.97 -0.85 20.49
CA GLY A 282 8.74 -2.26 20.87
C GLY A 282 9.98 -3.13 20.83
N ARG A 283 11.04 -2.71 20.12
CA ARG A 283 12.35 -3.36 20.08
C ARG A 283 13.38 -2.74 21.03
N GLY A 284 13.02 -1.69 21.76
CA GLY A 284 13.94 -0.96 22.64
C GLY A 284 15.01 -0.17 21.90
N PHE A 285 14.83 0.14 20.61
CA PHE A 285 15.80 0.92 19.83
C PHE A 285 15.70 2.41 20.10
N ILE A 286 14.52 2.89 20.51
CA ILE A 286 14.29 4.29 20.88
C ILE A 286 13.51 4.40 22.17
N HIS A 287 13.71 5.50 22.87
CA HIS A 287 12.81 6.00 23.91
C HIS A 287 12.28 7.36 23.49
N VAL A 288 10.95 7.52 23.50
CA VAL A 288 10.31 8.80 23.21
C VAL A 288 9.93 9.44 24.54
N VAL A 289 10.39 10.66 24.78
CA VAL A 289 10.08 11.40 26.00
C VAL A 289 8.82 12.22 25.76
N GLU A 290 7.68 11.70 26.22
CA GLU A 290 6.40 12.42 26.13
C GLU A 290 6.26 13.35 27.36
N GLY A 291 6.38 14.68 27.16
CA GLY A 291 5.96 15.67 28.16
C GLY A 291 7.05 16.46 28.92
N LEU A 292 8.06 17.02 28.27
CA LEU A 292 9.04 17.93 28.93
C LEU A 292 9.06 19.38 28.41
N MET A 293 8.05 19.84 27.68
CA MET A 293 7.90 21.26 27.37
C MET A 293 6.43 21.71 27.47
N GLU A 294 6.06 22.13 28.66
CA GLU A 294 5.18 23.30 28.87
C GLU A 294 6.04 24.47 29.33
#